data_AF-A0A7X7A096-F1
#
_entry.id   AF-A0A7X7A096-F1
#
_cell.length_a   1.000
_cell.length_b   1.000
_cell.length_c   1.000
_cell.angle_alpha   90.00
_cell.angle_beta   90.00
_cell.angle_gamma   90.00
#
_symmetry.space_group_name_H-M   'P 1'
#
loop_
_entity.id
_entity.type
_entity.pdbx_description
1 polymer ?
#
loop_
_entity_poly.entity_id
_entity_poly.type
_entity_poly.pdbx_seq_one_letter_code
_entity_poly.pdbx_strand_id
1 'polypeptide(L)'
;IGSYSQESTRYCNYSHDKFGNEITVIKPYYLEDNEEAYAEWYKGCEASEKSYFAMLEKGCSPQEARAVLPTCLKTEIAVTYNMREWRHFFELRCAPAAHPQMREVTIPLLLLFKERLPIFFNDIPYDKSFPEKHYAEVVLTDELFNPIG
;
A
#
# COMPACT_ATOMS: atom_id res chain seq x y z
N ILE A 1 -13.59 11.53 -6.49
CA ILE A 1 -14.14 12.14 -5.25
C ILE A 1 -14.41 11.05 -4.23
N GLY A 2 -13.79 11.13 -3.05
CA GLY A 2 -13.97 10.15 -1.98
C GLY A 2 -13.55 10.66 -0.61
N SER A 3 -13.81 9.85 0.40
CA SER A 3 -13.36 10.08 1.77
C SER A 3 -12.19 9.16 2.09
N TYR A 4 -11.17 9.71 2.75
CA TYR A 4 -9.94 9.00 3.05
C TYR A 4 -9.57 9.24 4.52
N SER A 5 -9.11 8.19 5.19
CA SER A 5 -8.44 8.29 6.48
C SER A 5 -7.17 7.46 6.39
N GLN A 6 -6.02 8.11 6.52
CA GLN A 6 -4.72 7.48 6.35
C GLN A 6 -3.92 7.56 7.65
N GLU A 7 -3.20 6.48 7.94
CA GLU A 7 -2.23 6.42 9.02
C GLU A 7 -1.22 7.58 8.90
N SER A 8 -1.09 8.34 9.98
CA SER A 8 -0.25 9.54 9.97
C SER A 8 1.16 9.22 10.45
N THR A 9 2.13 9.39 9.56
CA THR A 9 3.57 9.32 9.88
C THR A 9 4.05 10.41 10.85
N ARG A 10 3.18 11.36 11.24
CA ARG A 10 3.48 12.35 12.28
C ARG A 10 3.25 11.81 13.69
N TYR A 11 2.32 10.86 13.82
CA TYR A 11 1.84 10.35 15.11
C TYR A 11 2.18 8.87 15.31
N CYS A 12 2.46 8.14 14.24
CA CYS A 12 3.07 6.82 14.35
C CYS A 12 4.52 6.98 14.82
N ASN A 13 4.73 6.67 16.09
CA ASN A 13 6.06 6.63 16.65
C ASN A 13 6.69 5.26 16.36
N TYR A 14 7.63 5.22 15.45
CA TYR A 14 8.41 4.01 15.16
C TYR A 14 9.42 3.67 16.28
N SER A 15 9.60 4.55 17.28
CA SER A 15 10.56 4.40 18.38
C SER A 15 9.97 3.93 19.71
N HIS A 16 8.64 3.86 19.87
CA HIS A 16 8.01 3.44 21.13
C HIS A 16 6.81 2.51 20.89
N ASP A 17 7.00 1.24 21.29
CA ASP A 17 5.96 0.24 21.59
C ASP A 17 5.05 -0.28 20.47
N LYS A 18 5.64 -0.98 19.48
CA LYS A 18 5.04 -2.21 18.88
C LYS A 18 5.90 -2.93 17.83
N PHE A 19 6.88 -2.26 17.23
CA PHE A 19 7.64 -2.78 16.08
C PHE A 19 9.16 -2.71 16.25
N GLY A 20 9.69 -3.02 17.43
CA GLY A 20 11.12 -3.33 17.59
C GLY A 20 12.15 -2.24 17.24
N ASN A 21 11.74 -0.98 17.07
CA ASN A 21 12.56 0.11 16.49
C ASN A 21 12.89 -0.10 15.00
N GLU A 22 11.98 -0.69 14.23
CA GLU A 22 12.13 -0.87 12.80
C GLU A 22 10.96 -0.23 12.03
N ILE A 23 11.24 0.26 10.83
CA ILE A 23 10.22 0.69 9.88
C ILE A 23 9.72 -0.51 9.08
N THR A 24 8.43 -0.52 8.75
CA THR A 24 7.87 -1.50 7.81
C THR A 24 7.83 -0.90 6.42
N VAL A 25 8.32 -1.63 5.42
CA VAL A 25 8.31 -1.23 4.01
C VAL A 25 7.58 -2.26 3.15
N ILE A 26 7.01 -1.80 2.04
CA ILE A 26 6.36 -2.65 1.04
C ILE A 26 7.41 -3.06 0.00
N LYS A 27 7.78 -4.34 0.02
CA LYS A 27 8.70 -4.91 -0.96
C LYS A 27 8.08 -4.82 -2.37
N PRO A 28 8.78 -4.26 -3.36
CA PRO A 28 8.32 -4.29 -4.74
C PRO A 28 8.48 -5.69 -5.36
N TYR A 29 7.36 -6.29 -5.78
CA TYR A 29 7.37 -7.64 -6.36
C TYR A 29 8.28 -7.77 -7.60
N TYR A 30 8.41 -6.69 -8.39
CA TYR A 30 9.23 -6.68 -9.60
C TYR A 30 10.75 -6.68 -9.33
N LEU A 31 11.17 -6.68 -8.07
CA LEU A 31 12.56 -6.89 -7.67
C LEU A 31 12.84 -8.33 -7.20
N GLU A 32 11.84 -9.22 -7.13
CA GLU A 32 12.02 -10.59 -6.62
C GLU A 32 13.08 -11.40 -7.37
N ASP A 33 13.14 -11.23 -8.69
CA ASP A 33 14.06 -11.97 -9.57
C ASP A 33 15.36 -11.21 -9.87
N ASN A 34 15.61 -10.07 -9.19
CA ASN A 34 16.80 -9.23 -9.40
C ASN A 34 17.48 -8.92 -8.05
N GLU A 35 18.37 -9.82 -7.63
CA GLU A 35 19.07 -9.72 -6.35
C GLU A 35 19.89 -8.44 -6.20
N GLU A 36 20.54 -7.96 -7.27
CA GLU A 36 21.34 -6.73 -7.24
C GLU A 36 20.46 -5.50 -7.02
N ALA A 37 19.38 -5.36 -7.78
CA ALA A 37 18.44 -4.25 -7.61
C ALA A 37 17.71 -4.32 -6.26
N TYR A 38 17.37 -5.52 -5.81
CA TYR A 38 16.81 -5.75 -4.48
C TYR A 38 17.78 -5.30 -3.37
N ALA A 39 19.07 -5.64 -3.49
CA ALA A 39 20.08 -5.24 -2.53
C ALA A 39 20.24 -3.72 -2.46
N GLU A 40 20.21 -3.01 -3.59
CA GLU A 40 20.26 -1.54 -3.61
C GLU A 40 19.01 -0.92 -2.99
N TRP A 41 17.82 -1.44 -3.30
CA TRP A 41 16.58 -1.00 -2.66
C TRP A 41 16.61 -1.21 -1.13
N TYR A 42 17.07 -2.38 -0.69
CA TYR A 42 17.17 -2.73 0.73
C TYR A 42 18.15 -1.80 1.47
N LYS A 43 19.35 -1.57 0.91
CA LYS A 43 20.33 -0.62 1.45
C LYS A 43 19.73 0.79 1.58
N GLY A 44 18.96 1.23 0.59
CA GLY A 44 18.26 2.51 0.64
C GLY A 44 17.28 2.61 1.80
N CYS A 45 16.46 1.57 2.00
CA CYS A 45 15.51 1.51 3.12
C CYS A 45 16.23 1.52 4.48
N GLU A 46 17.29 0.72 4.62
CA GLU A 46 18.09 0.63 5.85
C GLU A 46 18.78 1.98 6.18
N ALA A 47 19.31 2.66 5.17
CA ALA A 47 19.94 3.97 5.35
C ALA A 47 18.91 5.05 5.79
N SER A 48 17.71 5.02 5.21
CA SER A 48 16.61 5.89 5.61
C SER A 48 16.17 5.66 7.05
N GLU A 49 16.05 4.40 7.48
CA GLU A 49 15.70 4.02 8.86
C GLU A 49 16.75 4.53 9.85
N LYS A 50 18.02 4.22 9.62
CA LYS A 50 19.14 4.69 10.46
C LYS A 50 19.14 6.21 10.58
N SER A 51 18.90 6.91 9.47
CA SER A 51 18.84 8.37 9.44
C SER A 51 17.64 8.91 10.23
N TYR A 52 16.48 8.25 10.13
CA TYR A 52 15.27 8.63 10.87
C TYR A 52 15.51 8.59 12.39
N PHE A 53 16.04 7.48 12.91
CA PHE A 53 16.32 7.35 14.34
C PHE A 53 17.43 8.30 14.80
N ALA A 54 18.49 8.49 14.00
CA ALA A 54 19.54 9.45 14.31
C ALA A 54 19.01 10.90 14.37
N MET A 55 17.98 11.26 13.59
CA MET A 55 17.33 12.56 13.70
C MET A 55 16.52 12.69 15.00
N LEU A 56 15.81 11.64 15.41
CA LEU A 56 15.09 11.61 16.69
C LEU A 56 16.04 11.76 17.89
N GLU A 57 17.16 11.03 17.90
CA GLU A 57 18.19 11.13 18.95
C GLU A 57 18.81 12.53 19.05
N LYS A 58 18.85 13.27 17.93
CA LYS A 58 19.31 14.66 17.87
C LYS A 58 18.24 15.69 18.25
N GLY A 59 17.07 15.23 18.71
CA GLY A 59 15.98 16.08 19.20
C GLY A 59 15.04 16.58 18.11
N CYS A 60 15.12 16.08 16.88
CA CYS A 60 14.10 16.37 15.87
C CYS A 60 12.77 15.71 16.25
N SER A 61 11.67 16.39 15.97
CA SER A 61 10.34 15.81 16.12
C SER A 61 10.07 14.74 15.06
N PRO A 62 9.17 13.75 15.30
CA PRO A 62 8.82 12.73 14.30
C PRO A 62 8.36 13.31 12.95
N GLN A 63 7.66 14.45 12.97
CA GLN A 63 7.19 15.14 11.76
C GLN A 63 8.32 15.78 10.93
N GLU A 64 9.47 16.05 11.53
CA GLU A 64 10.70 16.51 10.85
C GLU A 64 11.54 15.32 10.41
N ALA A 65 11.75 14.35 11.31
CA ALA A 65 12.53 13.16 11.06
C ALA A 65 11.97 12.33 9.89
N ARG A 66 10.65 12.29 9.69
CA ARG A 66 10.03 11.55 8.58
C ARG A 66 10.47 12.00 7.18
N ALA A 67 11.13 13.15 7.05
CA ALA A 67 11.62 13.65 5.77
C ALA A 67 12.60 12.70 5.05
N VAL A 68 13.23 11.78 5.79
CA VAL A 68 14.15 10.77 5.23
C VAL A 68 13.51 9.40 4.98
N LEU A 69 12.25 9.19 5.38
CA LEU A 69 11.59 7.89 5.22
C LEU A 69 11.34 7.58 3.73
N PRO A 70 11.50 6.31 3.31
CA PRO A 70 11.39 5.95 1.91
C PRO A 70 9.93 5.98 1.45
N THR A 71 9.71 6.13 0.14
CA THR A 71 8.36 6.13 -0.45
C THR A 71 7.65 4.79 -0.35
N CYS A 72 8.40 3.70 -0.16
CA CYS A 72 7.86 2.36 0.06
C CYS A 72 7.49 2.08 1.52
N LEU A 73 7.54 3.08 2.41
CA LEU A 73 7.07 2.94 3.79
C LEU A 73 5.60 2.46 3.80
N LYS A 74 5.32 1.42 4.59
CA LYS A 74 3.97 0.91 4.78
C LYS A 74 3.09 2.01 5.38
N THR A 75 1.85 2.05 4.91
CA THR A 75 0.79 2.91 5.45
C THR A 75 -0.54 2.17 5.39
N GLU A 76 -1.41 2.41 6.35
CA GLU A 76 -2.81 1.99 6.28
C GLU A 76 -3.69 3.14 5.79
N ILE A 77 -4.66 2.81 4.95
CA ILE A 77 -5.63 3.77 4.44
C ILE A 77 -7.03 3.16 4.38
N ALA A 78 -7.98 3.83 4.99
CA ALA A 78 -9.40 3.58 4.81
C ALA A 78 -9.93 4.50 3.70
N VAL A 79 -10.62 3.90 2.72
CA VAL A 79 -11.14 4.60 1.55
C VAL A 79 -12.63 4.34 1.42
N THR A 80 -13.41 5.40 1.25
CA THR A 80 -14.85 5.31 1.00
C THR A 80 -15.21 6.03 -0.28
N TYR A 81 -15.84 5.30 -1.19
CA TYR A 81 -16.33 5.78 -2.47
C TYR A 81 -17.80 5.42 -2.65
N ASN A 82 -18.52 6.27 -3.38
CA ASN A 82 -19.80 5.88 -3.96
C ASN A 82 -19.57 4.95 -5.18
N MET A 83 -20.63 4.32 -5.68
CA MET A 83 -20.52 3.35 -6.79
C MET A 83 -19.89 3.94 -8.05
N ARG A 84 -20.24 5.18 -8.42
CA ARG A 84 -19.68 5.85 -9.60
C ARG A 84 -18.17 6.04 -9.48
N GLU A 85 -17.72 6.45 -8.30
CA GLU A 85 -16.29 6.64 -8.04
C GLU A 85 -15.54 5.30 -8.00
N TRP A 86 -16.11 4.25 -7.41
CA TRP A 86 -15.51 2.91 -7.48
C TRP A 86 -15.27 2.47 -8.92
N ARG A 87 -16.27 2.67 -9.80
CA ARG A 87 -16.11 2.36 -11.23
C ARG A 87 -14.95 3.14 -11.86
N HIS A 88 -14.93 4.45 -11.66
CA HIS A 88 -13.86 5.32 -12.19
C HIS A 88 -12.47 4.95 -11.65
N PHE A 89 -12.39 4.63 -10.35
CA PHE A 89 -11.17 4.19 -9.70
C PHE A 89 -10.61 2.92 -10.34
N PHE A 90 -11.45 1.89 -10.53
CA PHE A 90 -11.00 0.64 -11.15
C PHE A 90 -10.61 0.82 -12.62
N GLU A 91 -11.35 1.60 -13.40
CA GLU A 91 -11.00 1.91 -14.80
C GLU A 91 -9.58 2.50 -14.93
N LEU A 92 -9.17 3.36 -13.99
CA LEU A 92 -7.85 3.97 -13.99
C LEU A 92 -6.76 3.08 -13.38
N ARG A 93 -7.07 2.40 -12.27
CA ARG A 93 -6.06 1.73 -11.44
C ARG A 93 -5.83 0.27 -11.82
N CYS A 94 -6.77 -0.36 -12.50
CA CYS A 94 -6.61 -1.70 -13.05
C CYS A 94 -6.12 -1.69 -14.51
N ALA A 95 -5.94 -0.52 -15.14
CA ALA A 95 -5.42 -0.40 -16.50
C ALA A 95 -3.92 -0.76 -16.59
N PRO A 96 -3.43 -1.26 -17.75
CA PRO A 96 -2.01 -1.59 -17.93
C PRO A 96 -1.04 -0.42 -17.69
N ALA A 97 -1.49 0.81 -17.94
CA ALA A 97 -0.72 2.03 -17.70
C ALA A 97 -0.57 2.38 -16.21
N ALA A 98 -1.35 1.77 -15.31
CA ALA A 98 -1.23 1.99 -13.89
C ALA A 98 0.07 1.38 -13.35
N HIS A 99 0.62 2.02 -12.31
CA HIS A 99 1.80 1.52 -11.62
C HIS A 99 1.56 0.05 -11.19
N PRO A 100 2.52 -0.86 -11.40
CA PRO A 100 2.28 -2.27 -11.18
C PRO A 100 1.85 -2.62 -9.74
N GLN A 101 2.42 -1.95 -8.72
CA GLN A 101 1.99 -2.15 -7.34
C GLN A 101 0.56 -1.66 -7.03
N MET A 102 0.03 -0.75 -7.84
CA MET A 102 -1.38 -0.38 -7.73
C MET A 102 -2.27 -1.49 -8.29
N ARG A 103 -1.82 -2.17 -9.35
CA ARG A 103 -2.51 -3.33 -9.91
C ARG A 103 -2.50 -4.52 -8.94
N GLU A 104 -1.42 -4.72 -8.17
CA GLU A 104 -1.35 -5.74 -7.09
C GLU A 104 -2.56 -5.71 -6.17
N VAL A 105 -2.99 -4.51 -5.75
CA VAL A 105 -4.11 -4.35 -4.80
C VAL A 105 -5.46 -4.15 -5.49
N THR A 106 -5.51 -3.46 -6.64
CA THR A 106 -6.79 -3.06 -7.23
C THR A 106 -7.42 -4.10 -8.14
N ILE A 107 -6.62 -4.93 -8.84
CA ILE A 107 -7.17 -6.01 -9.68
C ILE A 107 -7.91 -7.06 -8.86
N PRO A 108 -7.31 -7.68 -7.81
CA PRO A 108 -8.06 -8.66 -7.02
C PRO A 108 -9.29 -8.05 -6.34
N LEU A 109 -9.22 -6.78 -5.91
CA LEU A 109 -10.37 -6.07 -5.38
C LEU A 109 -11.50 -5.90 -6.43
N LEU A 110 -11.16 -5.53 -7.67
CA LEU A 110 -12.14 -5.45 -8.76
C LEU A 110 -12.76 -6.83 -9.05
N LEU A 111 -11.98 -7.90 -9.01
CA LEU A 111 -12.49 -9.26 -9.24
C LEU A 111 -13.54 -9.63 -8.18
N LEU A 112 -13.30 -9.32 -6.90
CA LEU A 112 -14.30 -9.48 -5.85
C LEU A 112 -15.55 -8.62 -6.11
N PHE A 113 -15.39 -7.39 -6.57
CA PHE A 113 -16.53 -6.52 -6.92
C PHE A 113 -17.34 -7.06 -8.09
N LYS A 114 -16.69 -7.64 -9.11
CA LYS A 114 -17.36 -8.31 -10.24
C LYS A 114 -18.13 -9.55 -9.79
N GLU A 115 -17.59 -10.31 -8.84
CA GLU A 115 -18.26 -11.48 -8.25
C GLU A 115 -19.49 -11.06 -7.43
N ARG A 116 -19.34 -10.08 -6.54
CA ARG A 116 -20.39 -9.68 -5.57
C ARG A 116 -21.44 -8.75 -6.16
N LEU A 117 -21.05 -7.90 -7.10
CA LEU A 117 -21.87 -6.82 -7.68
C LEU A 117 -21.77 -6.80 -9.23
N PRO A 118 -22.05 -7.93 -9.92
CA PRO A 118 -21.78 -8.08 -11.36
C PRO A 118 -22.51 -7.04 -12.21
N ILE A 119 -23.74 -6.66 -11.84
CA ILE A 119 -24.54 -5.67 -12.56
C ILE A 119 -23.82 -4.32 -12.69
N PHE A 120 -22.98 -3.98 -11.71
CA PHE A 120 -22.30 -2.68 -11.63
C PHE A 120 -20.85 -2.69 -12.08
N PHE A 121 -20.19 -3.84 -12.16
CA PHE A 121 -18.72 -3.89 -12.37
C PHE A 121 -18.28 -4.86 -13.47
N ASN A 122 -19.15 -5.72 -14.01
CA ASN A 122 -18.73 -6.76 -14.95
C ASN A 122 -18.17 -6.20 -16.27
N ASP A 123 -18.60 -5.01 -16.67
CA ASP A 123 -18.15 -4.30 -17.88
C ASP A 123 -16.77 -3.63 -17.75
N ILE A 124 -16.24 -3.43 -16.54
CA ILE A 124 -14.98 -2.72 -16.33
C ILE A 124 -13.78 -3.57 -16.80
N PRO A 125 -12.92 -3.08 -17.71
CA PRO A 125 -11.71 -3.79 -18.11
C PRO A 125 -10.63 -3.73 -17.03
N TYR A 126 -9.74 -4.70 -17.05
CA TYR A 126 -8.52 -4.70 -16.23
C TYR A 126 -7.39 -5.37 -17.01
N ASP A 127 -6.16 -5.15 -16.56
CA ASP A 127 -4.99 -5.77 -17.14
C ASP A 127 -4.90 -7.27 -16.83
N LYS A 128 -5.31 -8.08 -17.80
CA LYS A 128 -5.25 -9.54 -17.73
C LYS A 128 -3.84 -10.11 -17.87
N SER A 129 -2.84 -9.28 -18.22
CA SER A 129 -1.44 -9.72 -18.30
C SER A 129 -0.72 -9.64 -16.96
N PHE A 130 -1.32 -8.97 -15.96
CA PHE A 130 -0.75 -8.86 -14.63
C PHE A 130 -0.77 -10.22 -13.90
N PRO A 131 0.37 -10.77 -13.45
CA PRO A 131 0.43 -12.14 -12.92
C PRO A 131 -0.37 -12.33 -11.63
N GLU A 132 -1.25 -13.34 -11.61
CA GLU A 132 -2.09 -13.67 -10.43
C GLU A 132 -1.29 -13.98 -9.17
N LYS A 133 -0.07 -14.50 -9.30
CA LYS A 133 0.83 -14.77 -8.16
C LYS A 133 1.20 -13.53 -7.34
N HIS A 134 1.03 -12.33 -7.90
CA HIS A 134 1.31 -11.05 -7.23
C HIS A 134 0.03 -10.35 -6.77
N TYR A 135 -1.13 -11.00 -6.84
CA TYR A 135 -2.35 -10.39 -6.34
C TYR A 135 -2.28 -10.30 -4.81
N ALA A 136 -2.57 -9.11 -4.28
CA ALA A 136 -2.71 -8.93 -2.85
C ALA A 136 -3.91 -9.72 -2.33
N GLU A 137 -3.82 -10.14 -1.07
CA GLU A 137 -4.93 -10.78 -0.38
C GLU A 137 -6.08 -9.79 -0.16
N VAL A 138 -7.30 -10.22 -0.49
CA VAL A 138 -8.52 -9.45 -0.21
C VAL A 138 -9.24 -10.10 0.96
N VAL A 139 -9.19 -9.44 2.10
CA VAL A 139 -9.82 -9.91 3.34
C VAL A 139 -11.13 -9.16 3.54
N LEU A 140 -12.24 -9.90 3.66
CA LEU A 140 -13.52 -9.33 4.05
C LEU A 140 -13.52 -9.08 5.55
N THR A 141 -13.99 -7.92 5.99
CA THR A 141 -13.99 -7.56 7.41
C THR A 141 -15.33 -7.02 7.87
N ASP A 142 -15.53 -7.02 9.19
CA ASP A 142 -16.62 -6.28 9.82
C ASP A 142 -16.29 -4.76 9.86
N GLU A 143 -17.20 -3.98 10.46
CA GLU A 143 -17.04 -2.53 10.62
C GLU A 143 -15.86 -2.13 11.52
N LEU A 144 -15.32 -3.09 12.29
CA LEU A 144 -14.17 -2.93 13.17
C LEU A 144 -12.88 -3.49 12.55
N PHE A 145 -12.90 -3.84 11.25
CA PHE A 145 -11.79 -4.42 10.50
C PHE A 145 -11.36 -5.82 10.99
N ASN A 146 -12.22 -6.55 11.69
CA ASN A 146 -11.96 -7.95 12.01
C ASN A 146 -12.30 -8.83 10.80
N PRO A 147 -11.44 -9.77 10.40
CA PRO A 147 -11.74 -10.70 9.31
C PRO A 147 -13.05 -11.46 9.52
N ILE A 148 -13.88 -11.53 8.48
CA ILE A 148 -15.10 -12.34 8.44
C ILE A 148 -14.81 -13.57 7.57
N GLY A 149 -14.53 -14.71 8.21
CA GLY A 149 -14.22 -15.96 7.53
C GLY A 149 -13.24 -16.81 8.30
#